data_AF-A0A349PMG4-F1
#
_entry.id   AF-A0A349PMG4-F1
#
_cell.length_a   1.000
_cell.length_b   1.000
_cell.length_c   1.000
_cell.angle_alpha   90.00
_cell.angle_beta   90.00
_cell.angle_gamma   90.00
#
_symmetry.space_group_name_H-M   'P 1'
#
loop_
_entity.id
_entity.type
_entity.pdbx_description
1 polymer ?
#
loop_
_entity_poly.entity_id
_entity_poly.type
_entity_poly.pdbx_seq_one_letter_code
_entity_poly.pdbx_strand_id
1 'polypeptide(L)'
;MFTRKIYPILENHLSKKQVTVITGLRRVGKSTALKYLYEKAETSNKIYLDLERIENQNIFSQNSYKDIERSLELLGFDFSQPGIIGLDEIQMAKNSSSVIKALYDDYGVKFIVTGSSSFYLKNHFSESLAGRKRIFEMYPLDFEEFLQFKEVNTKNIQKEKFKTFLPTYYDLYKTKYEEFIRFGGFPEVVLADNADDKTAYLKDILNSHIELDVKLLGDVSSSDVLYKLILLLANRVGSKMDYSKIGNLLGINRLKVKEYILLLEYTYLIKTIKPFAKGIDKEITKQSKIYFADTGLL
;
A
#
# COMPACT_ATOMS: atom_id res chain seq x y z
N MET A 1 -7.76 -17.45 8.43
CA MET A 1 -7.32 -16.10 8.03
C MET A 1 -5.94 -15.85 8.61
N PHE A 2 -4.96 -15.49 7.79
CA PHE A 2 -3.62 -15.18 8.29
C PHE A 2 -3.62 -13.84 9.05
N THR A 3 -2.92 -13.80 10.18
CA THR A 3 -2.82 -12.58 10.99
C THR A 3 -1.72 -11.68 10.44
N ARG A 4 -1.97 -10.37 10.39
CA ARG A 4 -0.98 -9.35 10.05
C ARG A 4 -0.65 -8.51 11.28
N LYS A 5 0.60 -8.07 11.42
CA LYS A 5 1.05 -7.21 12.53
C LYS A 5 0.36 -5.85 12.56
N ILE A 6 -0.17 -5.39 11.42
CA ILE A 6 -0.90 -4.12 11.33
C ILE A 6 -2.32 -4.21 11.91
N TYR A 7 -2.90 -5.41 12.01
CA TYR A 7 -4.30 -5.60 12.43
C TYR A 7 -4.62 -5.04 13.82
N PRO A 8 -3.82 -5.28 14.88
CA PRO A 8 -4.12 -4.72 16.20
C PRO A 8 -4.19 -3.19 16.22
N ILE A 9 -3.34 -2.52 15.43
CA ILE A 9 -3.33 -1.06 15.32
C ILE A 9 -4.58 -0.56 14.59
N LEU A 10 -4.99 -1.26 13.54
CA LEU A 10 -6.20 -0.93 12.79
C LEU A 10 -7.48 -1.17 13.62
N GLU A 11 -7.53 -2.27 14.37
CA GLU A 11 -8.63 -2.60 15.30
C GLU A 11 -8.78 -1.52 16.37
N ASN A 12 -7.69 -1.13 17.02
CA ASN A 12 -7.71 -0.03 17.99
C ASN A 12 -8.26 1.27 17.37
N HIS A 13 -7.97 1.50 16.09
CA HIS A 13 -8.47 2.67 15.37
C HIS A 13 -9.96 2.60 15.00
N LEU A 14 -10.62 1.43 15.06
CA LEU A 14 -12.06 1.33 14.79
C LEU A 14 -12.88 2.19 15.75
N SER A 15 -12.47 2.27 17.01
CA SER A 15 -13.10 3.09 18.06
C SER A 15 -12.94 4.61 17.86
N LYS A 16 -12.05 5.04 16.95
CA LYS A 16 -11.74 6.46 16.74
C LYS A 16 -12.64 7.05 15.67
N LYS A 17 -13.04 8.32 15.81
CA LYS A 17 -13.91 8.97 14.81
C LYS A 17 -13.27 9.01 13.43
N GLN A 18 -11.97 9.32 13.33
CA GLN A 18 -11.27 9.55 12.07
C GLN A 18 -11.43 8.41 11.06
N VAL A 19 -11.56 8.75 9.77
CA VAL A 19 -11.56 7.80 8.65
C VAL A 19 -10.29 6.95 8.69
N THR A 20 -10.44 5.63 8.72
CA THR A 20 -9.33 4.68 8.61
C THR A 20 -8.96 4.53 7.14
N VAL A 21 -7.78 4.99 6.75
CA VAL A 21 -7.30 4.92 5.36
C VAL A 21 -6.19 3.88 5.26
N ILE A 22 -6.43 2.79 4.54
CA ILE A 22 -5.43 1.75 4.29
C ILE A 22 -4.85 1.94 2.89
N THR A 23 -3.55 2.22 2.82
CA THR A 23 -2.83 2.44 1.56
C THR A 23 -1.54 1.62 1.53
N GLY A 24 -0.88 1.59 0.39
CA GLY A 24 0.36 0.85 0.18
C GLY A 24 0.42 0.20 -1.18
N LEU A 25 1.42 -0.66 -1.36
CA LEU A 25 1.70 -1.33 -2.63
C LEU A 25 0.52 -2.22 -3.06
N ARG A 26 0.42 -2.54 -4.36
CA ARG A 26 -0.63 -3.45 -4.83
C ARG A 26 -0.36 -4.86 -4.33
N ARG A 27 -1.43 -5.64 -4.19
CA ARG A 27 -1.37 -7.07 -3.80
C ARG A 27 -0.72 -7.37 -2.43
N VAL A 28 -0.64 -6.37 -1.54
CA VAL A 28 -0.18 -6.57 -0.14
C VAL A 28 -1.29 -7.01 0.83
N GLY A 29 -2.55 -7.13 0.37
CA GLY A 29 -3.69 -7.55 1.19
C GLY A 29 -4.55 -6.43 1.78
N LYS A 30 -4.62 -5.25 1.14
CA LYS A 30 -5.41 -4.09 1.61
C LYS A 30 -6.91 -4.40 1.70
N SER A 31 -7.50 -4.97 0.65
CA SER A 31 -8.90 -5.41 0.61
C SER A 31 -9.20 -6.43 1.70
N THR A 32 -8.27 -7.37 1.93
CA THR A 32 -8.36 -8.35 3.02
C THR A 32 -8.35 -7.67 4.39
N ALA A 33 -7.52 -6.65 4.59
CA ALA A 33 -7.48 -5.88 5.84
C ALA A 33 -8.77 -5.06 6.06
N LEU A 34 -9.39 -4.51 5.00
CA LEU A 34 -10.68 -3.84 5.12
C LEU A 34 -11.77 -4.84 5.53
N LYS A 35 -11.88 -5.98 4.83
CA LYS A 35 -12.85 -7.03 5.15
C LYS A 35 -12.68 -7.54 6.58
N TYR A 36 -11.44 -7.75 7.02
CA TYR A 36 -11.11 -8.08 8.41
C TYR A 36 -11.72 -7.08 9.41
N LEU A 37 -11.49 -5.78 9.19
CA LEU A 37 -11.99 -4.74 10.07
C LEU A 37 -13.50 -4.61 10.03
N TYR A 38 -14.10 -4.80 8.86
CA TYR A 38 -15.55 -4.84 8.68
C TYR A 38 -16.18 -5.98 9.48
N GLU A 39 -15.58 -7.17 9.47
CA GLU A 39 -16.03 -8.31 10.28
C GLU A 39 -15.85 -8.06 11.78
N LYS A 40 -14.71 -7.47 12.19
CA LYS A 40 -14.40 -7.15 13.59
C LYS A 40 -15.24 -6.02 14.19
N ALA A 41 -15.86 -5.17 13.35
CA ALA A 41 -16.74 -4.12 13.83
C ALA A 41 -17.98 -4.70 14.53
N GLU A 42 -18.20 -4.33 15.79
CA GLU A 42 -19.27 -4.85 16.65
C GLU A 42 -20.67 -4.31 16.30
N THR A 43 -20.76 -3.26 15.47
CA THR A 43 -22.05 -2.70 15.03
C THR A 43 -22.70 -3.56 13.94
N SER A 44 -24.03 -3.69 14.01
CA SER A 44 -24.85 -4.24 12.91
C SER A 44 -25.12 -3.21 11.82
N ASN A 45 -25.06 -1.91 12.14
CA ASN A 45 -25.22 -0.82 11.19
C ASN A 45 -23.92 -0.60 10.41
N LYS A 46 -23.65 -1.51 9.47
CA LYS A 46 -22.44 -1.44 8.64
C LYS A 46 -22.70 -1.88 7.21
N ILE A 47 -22.02 -1.23 6.28
CA ILE A 47 -22.04 -1.56 4.85
C ILE A 47 -20.62 -1.74 4.35
N TYR A 48 -20.43 -2.71 3.45
CA TYR A 48 -19.21 -2.87 2.65
C TYR A 48 -19.54 -2.67 1.18
N LEU A 49 -18.82 -1.76 0.50
CA LEU A 49 -18.93 -1.52 -0.93
C LEU A 49 -17.56 -1.70 -1.59
N ASP A 50 -17.54 -2.57 -2.59
CA ASP A 50 -16.41 -2.72 -3.50
C ASP A 50 -16.61 -1.78 -4.70
N LEU A 51 -15.80 -0.73 -4.80
CA LEU A 51 -15.98 0.29 -5.83
C LEU A 51 -15.37 -0.12 -7.18
N GLU A 52 -14.80 -1.31 -7.35
CA GLU A 52 -14.56 -1.85 -8.69
C GLU A 52 -15.88 -2.23 -9.39
N ARG A 53 -16.93 -2.49 -8.61
CA ARG A 53 -18.28 -2.76 -9.12
C ARG A 53 -18.98 -1.46 -9.53
N ILE A 54 -19.46 -1.42 -10.77
CA ILE A 54 -20.13 -0.26 -11.36
C ILE A 54 -21.37 0.14 -10.57
N GLU A 55 -22.12 -0.84 -10.04
CA GLU A 55 -23.32 -0.62 -9.23
C GLU A 55 -22.99 0.20 -7.97
N ASN A 56 -21.86 -0.10 -7.33
CA ASN A 56 -21.41 0.63 -6.15
C ASN A 56 -20.86 2.01 -6.52
N GLN A 57 -20.17 2.14 -7.66
CA GLN A 57 -19.72 3.45 -8.17
C GLN A 57 -20.89 4.40 -8.45
N ASN A 58 -22.01 3.86 -8.96
CA ASN A 58 -23.20 4.63 -9.27
C ASN A 58 -23.82 5.29 -8.03
N ILE A 59 -23.67 4.70 -6.84
CA ILE A 59 -24.13 5.30 -5.58
C ILE A 59 -23.39 6.62 -5.33
N PHE A 60 -22.08 6.66 -5.54
CA PHE A 60 -21.25 7.85 -5.33
C PHE A 60 -21.25 8.82 -6.52
N SER A 61 -21.93 8.47 -7.62
CA SER A 61 -22.02 9.28 -8.84
C SER A 61 -23.36 10.00 -8.98
N GLN A 62 -24.25 9.90 -7.99
CA GLN A 62 -25.55 10.57 -7.98
C GLN A 62 -25.40 12.10 -7.95
N ASN A 63 -26.42 12.79 -8.47
CA ASN A 63 -26.43 14.26 -8.61
C ASN A 63 -26.76 14.99 -7.30
N SER A 64 -27.26 14.31 -6.28
CA SER A 64 -27.66 14.90 -4.99
C SER A 64 -27.22 14.02 -3.82
N TYR A 65 -26.74 14.64 -2.73
CA TYR A 65 -26.39 13.93 -1.50
C TYR A 65 -27.56 13.13 -0.92
N LYS A 66 -28.80 13.62 -1.06
CA LYS A 66 -30.00 12.89 -0.62
C LYS A 66 -30.22 11.58 -1.35
N ASP A 67 -29.86 11.52 -2.64
CA ASP A 67 -29.98 10.27 -3.40
C ASP A 67 -28.92 9.26 -2.95
N ILE A 68 -27.75 9.73 -2.54
CA ILE A 68 -26.69 8.89 -1.96
C ILE A 68 -27.14 8.33 -0.62
N GLU A 69 -27.65 9.18 0.27
CA GLU A 69 -28.22 8.79 1.57
C GLU A 69 -29.31 7.73 1.38
N ARG A 70 -30.30 8.01 0.53
CA ARG A 70 -31.37 7.05 0.20
C ARG A 70 -30.82 5.74 -0.35
N SER A 71 -29.78 5.79 -1.20
CA SER A 71 -29.17 4.57 -1.74
C SER A 71 -28.51 3.74 -0.65
N LEU A 72 -27.84 4.39 0.31
CA LEU A 72 -27.22 3.71 1.45
C LEU A 72 -28.29 3.14 2.42
N GLU A 73 -29.40 3.85 2.63
CA GLU A 73 -30.55 3.37 3.41
C GLU A 73 -31.19 2.13 2.78
N LEU A 74 -31.36 2.11 1.45
CA LEU A 74 -31.86 0.95 0.72
C LEU A 74 -30.93 -0.28 0.84
N LEU A 75 -29.64 -0.04 1.06
CA LEU A 75 -28.66 -1.10 1.35
C LEU A 75 -28.61 -1.47 2.85
N GLY A 76 -29.46 -0.86 3.68
CA GLY A 76 -29.62 -1.18 5.10
C GLY A 76 -28.82 -0.29 6.05
N PHE A 77 -28.24 0.83 5.60
CA PHE A 77 -27.60 1.79 6.50
C PHE A 77 -28.64 2.62 7.23
N ASP A 78 -28.49 2.77 8.54
CA ASP A 78 -29.35 3.61 9.35
C ASP A 78 -28.57 4.85 9.83
N PHE A 79 -28.90 6.02 9.29
CA PHE A 79 -28.25 7.28 9.65
C PHE A 79 -28.64 7.80 11.05
N SER A 80 -29.64 7.19 11.72
CA SER A 80 -30.06 7.59 13.07
C SER A 80 -29.13 7.04 14.18
N GLN A 81 -28.27 6.08 13.85
CA GLN A 81 -27.36 5.43 14.79
C GLN A 81 -25.92 5.38 14.25
N PRO A 82 -24.90 5.30 15.12
CA PRO A 82 -23.51 5.17 14.67
C PRO A 82 -23.33 3.95 13.76
N GLY A 83 -22.68 4.16 12.62
CA GLY A 83 -22.47 3.11 11.63
C GLY A 83 -21.10 3.15 10.98
N ILE A 84 -20.75 2.05 10.32
CA ILE A 84 -19.47 1.88 9.62
C ILE A 84 -19.70 1.65 8.13
N ILE A 85 -18.99 2.40 7.29
CA ILE A 85 -18.98 2.16 5.84
C ILE A 85 -17.56 1.79 5.41
N GLY A 86 -17.42 0.56 4.92
CA GLY A 86 -16.21 0.04 4.29
C GLY A 86 -16.23 0.30 2.78
N LEU A 87 -15.23 0.99 2.23
CA LEU A 87 -15.11 1.27 0.80
C LEU A 87 -13.79 0.72 0.25
N ASP A 88 -13.86 -0.30 -0.60
CA ASP A 88 -12.69 -0.85 -1.28
C ASP A 88 -12.41 -0.09 -2.58
N GLU A 89 -11.13 0.10 -2.92
CA GLU A 89 -10.66 0.77 -4.13
C GLU A 89 -11.30 2.14 -4.37
N ILE A 90 -11.26 2.99 -3.34
CA ILE A 90 -11.93 4.30 -3.29
C ILE A 90 -11.68 5.22 -4.49
N GLN A 91 -10.55 5.06 -5.17
CA GLN A 91 -10.23 5.82 -6.37
C GLN A 91 -11.17 5.62 -7.56
N MET A 92 -11.94 4.54 -7.56
CA MET A 92 -12.89 4.23 -8.63
C MET A 92 -14.12 5.16 -8.55
N ALA A 93 -14.42 5.71 -7.38
CA ALA A 93 -15.50 6.66 -7.18
C ALA A 93 -14.97 8.11 -7.12
N LYS A 94 -15.17 8.88 -8.21
CA LYS A 94 -14.63 10.25 -8.37
C LYS A 94 -15.03 11.22 -7.24
N ASN A 95 -16.28 11.17 -6.78
CA ASN A 95 -16.81 12.09 -5.76
C ASN A 95 -16.74 11.51 -4.33
N SER A 96 -16.05 10.37 -4.14
CA SER A 96 -16.01 9.67 -2.84
C SER A 96 -15.55 10.56 -1.70
N SER A 97 -14.52 11.39 -1.90
CA SER A 97 -13.97 12.23 -0.83
C SER A 97 -14.97 13.25 -0.27
N SER A 98 -15.76 13.91 -1.12
CA SER A 98 -16.74 14.91 -0.70
C SER A 98 -17.94 14.25 -0.01
N VAL A 99 -18.36 13.09 -0.50
CA VAL A 99 -19.42 12.28 0.11
C VAL A 99 -19.01 11.80 1.50
N ILE A 100 -17.80 11.24 1.62
CA ILE A 100 -17.26 10.80 2.92
C ILE A 100 -17.22 11.96 3.90
N LYS A 101 -16.77 13.14 3.46
CA LYS A 101 -16.72 14.34 4.30
C LYS A 101 -18.10 14.71 4.82
N ALA A 102 -19.10 14.80 3.93
CA ALA A 102 -20.47 15.15 4.30
C ALA A 102 -21.04 14.15 5.31
N LEU A 103 -21.00 12.85 4.99
CA LEU A 103 -21.56 11.81 5.87
C LEU A 103 -20.81 11.68 7.20
N TYR A 104 -19.51 11.94 7.21
CA TYR A 104 -18.70 12.00 8.43
C TYR A 104 -19.06 13.20 9.32
N ASP A 105 -19.24 14.39 8.72
CA ASP A 105 -19.52 15.63 9.44
C ASP A 105 -20.96 15.66 9.97
N ASP A 106 -21.93 15.23 9.14
CA ASP A 106 -23.37 15.34 9.43
C ASP A 106 -23.89 14.20 10.32
N TYR A 107 -23.43 12.97 10.10
CA TYR A 107 -23.94 11.77 10.78
C TYR A 107 -22.89 11.07 11.66
N GLY A 108 -21.64 11.51 11.64
CA GLY A 108 -20.58 10.87 12.41
C GLY A 108 -20.21 9.47 11.92
N VAL A 109 -20.49 9.14 10.65
CA VAL A 109 -20.18 7.83 10.06
C VAL A 109 -18.70 7.53 10.12
N LYS A 110 -18.36 6.33 10.59
CA LYS A 110 -16.99 5.82 10.58
C LYS A 110 -16.70 5.16 9.24
N PHE A 111 -15.72 5.70 8.52
CA PHE A 111 -15.27 5.11 7.26
C PHE A 111 -14.02 4.26 7.43
N ILE A 112 -13.96 3.14 6.72
CA ILE A 112 -12.77 2.32 6.52
C ILE A 112 -12.57 2.21 5.02
N VAL A 113 -11.50 2.78 4.49
CA VAL A 113 -11.30 2.89 3.05
C VAL A 113 -9.95 2.30 2.66
N THR A 114 -9.92 1.59 1.54
CA THR A 114 -8.66 1.25 0.86
C THR A 114 -8.53 2.11 -0.39
N GLY A 115 -7.30 2.31 -0.82
CA GLY A 115 -7.07 2.80 -2.17
C GLY A 115 -5.65 2.57 -2.63
N SER A 116 -5.45 2.68 -3.94
CA SER A 116 -4.09 2.71 -4.48
C SER A 116 -3.36 3.97 -4.02
N SER A 117 -2.06 3.81 -3.82
CA SER A 117 -1.13 4.86 -3.39
C SER A 117 -1.16 6.10 -4.29
N SER A 118 -1.30 5.91 -5.60
CA SER A 118 -1.40 6.98 -6.60
C SER A 118 -2.64 7.88 -6.48
N PHE A 119 -3.73 7.38 -5.90
CA PHE A 119 -4.95 8.16 -5.73
C PHE A 119 -4.83 9.22 -4.63
N TYR A 120 -4.14 8.91 -3.54
CA TYR A 120 -3.92 9.85 -2.44
C TYR A 120 -3.02 11.03 -2.81
N LEU A 121 -2.27 10.89 -3.92
CA LEU A 121 -1.26 11.85 -4.36
C LEU A 121 -1.78 12.96 -5.25
N LYS A 122 -2.96 12.84 -5.87
CA LYS A 122 -3.52 13.92 -6.70
C LYS A 122 -4.05 15.12 -5.89
N ASN A 123 -3.66 15.27 -4.61
CA ASN A 123 -4.13 16.28 -3.65
C ASN A 123 -5.65 16.32 -3.37
N HIS A 124 -6.49 15.76 -4.23
CA HIS A 124 -7.95 15.81 -4.12
C HIS A 124 -8.49 15.04 -2.90
N PHE A 125 -7.92 13.88 -2.55
CA PHE A 125 -8.35 13.11 -1.37
C PHE A 125 -7.65 13.55 -0.07
N SER A 126 -6.43 14.11 -0.16
CA SER A 126 -5.69 14.58 1.02
C SER A 126 -6.22 15.89 1.57
N GLU A 127 -6.56 16.85 0.71
CA GLU A 127 -7.09 18.14 1.13
C GLU A 127 -8.54 18.03 1.64
N SER A 128 -9.40 17.30 0.93
CA SER A 128 -10.83 17.19 1.26
C SER A 128 -11.10 16.54 2.63
N LEU A 129 -10.24 15.61 3.06
CA LEU A 129 -10.34 14.90 4.34
C LEU A 129 -9.23 15.27 5.32
N ALA A 130 -8.58 16.43 5.14
CA ALA A 130 -7.56 16.94 6.06
C ALA A 130 -8.11 17.01 7.50
N GLY A 131 -7.33 16.50 8.46
CA GLY A 131 -7.71 16.41 9.87
C GLY A 131 -8.77 15.35 10.22
N ARG A 132 -9.49 14.78 9.24
CA ARG A 132 -10.56 13.79 9.44
C ARG A 132 -10.13 12.36 9.19
N LYS A 133 -8.90 12.12 8.76
CA LYS A 133 -8.39 10.79 8.40
C LYS A 133 -7.12 10.42 9.15
N ARG A 134 -6.88 9.12 9.26
CA ARG A 134 -5.59 8.55 9.64
C ARG A 134 -5.17 7.52 8.60
N ILE A 135 -3.95 7.69 8.10
CA ILE A 135 -3.37 6.82 7.07
C ILE A 135 -2.57 5.70 7.74
N PHE A 136 -2.81 4.48 7.28
CA PHE A 136 -2.10 3.27 7.65
C PHE A 136 -1.48 2.67 6.38
N GLU A 137 -0.16 2.64 6.35
CA GLU A 137 0.61 2.09 5.25
C GLU A 137 0.81 0.59 5.47
N MET A 138 0.36 -0.20 4.50
CA MET A 138 0.48 -1.64 4.50
C MET A 138 1.57 -2.05 3.50
N TYR A 139 2.56 -2.77 4.00
CA TYR A 139 3.72 -3.24 3.24
C TYR A 139 3.58 -4.75 2.96
N PRO A 140 4.41 -5.30 2.05
CA PRO A 140 4.63 -6.74 1.98
C PRO A 140 4.98 -7.33 3.36
N LEU A 141 4.81 -8.64 3.49
CA LEU A 141 5.09 -9.36 4.73
C LEU A 141 6.55 -9.12 5.13
N ASP A 142 6.77 -8.73 6.39
CA ASP A 142 8.12 -8.85 6.94
C ASP A 142 8.48 -10.32 7.19
N PHE A 143 9.74 -10.60 7.52
CA PHE A 143 10.19 -11.99 7.66
C PHE A 143 9.43 -12.79 8.74
N GLU A 144 8.98 -12.14 9.81
CA GLU A 144 8.20 -12.83 10.85
C GLU A 144 6.76 -13.09 10.39
N GLU A 145 6.14 -12.15 9.68
CA GLU A 145 4.84 -12.39 9.02
C GLU A 145 4.95 -13.49 7.94
N PHE A 146 6.04 -13.52 7.17
CA PHE A 146 6.34 -14.58 6.20
C PHE A 146 6.38 -15.95 6.88
N LEU A 147 7.09 -16.07 8.00
CA LEU A 147 7.16 -17.33 8.76
C LEU A 147 5.79 -17.76 9.27
N GLN A 148 4.96 -16.81 9.72
CA GLN A 148 3.57 -17.10 10.13
C GLN A 148 2.71 -17.59 8.97
N PHE A 149 2.87 -17.01 7.78
CA PHE A 149 2.19 -17.46 6.55
C PHE A 149 2.66 -18.84 6.10
N LYS A 150 3.89 -19.23 6.44
CA LYS A 150 4.44 -20.58 6.26
C LYS A 150 4.17 -21.52 7.44
N GLU A 151 3.30 -21.12 8.36
CA GLU A 151 2.91 -21.89 9.56
C GLU A 151 4.10 -22.27 10.47
N VAL A 152 5.18 -21.49 10.41
CA VAL A 152 6.37 -21.69 11.25
C VAL A 152 6.19 -20.97 12.58
N ASN A 153 6.58 -21.63 13.68
CA ASN A 153 6.52 -21.04 15.02
C ASN A 153 7.50 -19.86 15.17
N THR A 154 6.94 -18.69 15.51
CA THR A 154 7.67 -17.42 15.64
C THR A 154 7.86 -16.94 17.09
N LYS A 155 7.43 -17.72 18.10
CA LYS A 155 7.45 -17.31 19.53
C LYS A 155 8.82 -16.86 20.04
N ASN A 156 9.90 -17.39 19.48
CA ASN A 156 11.25 -17.09 19.92
C ASN A 156 11.88 -15.90 19.18
N ILE A 157 11.31 -15.44 18.06
CA ILE A 157 11.91 -14.38 17.23
C ILE A 157 12.07 -13.09 18.03
N GLN A 158 11.02 -12.68 18.75
CA GLN A 158 11.08 -11.48 19.58
C GLN A 158 12.02 -11.64 20.79
N LYS A 159 12.13 -12.86 21.33
CA LYS A 159 12.99 -13.13 22.48
C LYS A 159 14.47 -13.10 22.11
N GLU A 160 14.82 -13.47 20.89
CA GLU A 160 16.20 -13.52 20.41
C GLU A 160 16.66 -12.21 19.73
N LYS A 161 15.76 -11.24 19.60
CA LYS A 161 16.06 -9.94 19.02
C LYS A 161 17.16 -9.21 19.82
N PHE A 162 18.16 -8.69 19.11
CA PHE A 162 19.31 -7.97 19.68
C PHE A 162 20.21 -8.78 20.64
N LYS A 163 20.07 -10.12 20.67
CA LYS A 163 21.02 -10.98 21.36
C LYS A 163 22.22 -11.34 20.47
N THR A 164 23.25 -11.89 21.10
CA THR A 164 24.43 -12.42 20.39
C THR A 164 24.02 -13.50 19.40
N PHE A 165 24.71 -13.54 18.27
CA PHE A 165 24.47 -14.53 17.22
C PHE A 165 24.56 -15.96 17.78
N LEU A 166 23.53 -16.76 17.48
CA LEU A 166 23.45 -18.17 17.85
C LEU A 166 23.31 -19.01 16.57
N PRO A 167 24.31 -19.87 16.23
CA PRO A 167 24.26 -20.69 15.02
C PRO A 167 23.00 -21.54 14.90
N THR A 168 22.55 -22.16 16.00
CA THR A 168 21.33 -22.99 16.02
C THR A 168 20.08 -22.21 15.63
N TYR A 169 19.99 -20.94 16.03
CA TYR A 169 18.87 -20.07 15.65
C TYR A 169 18.92 -19.72 14.16
N TYR A 170 20.11 -19.45 13.64
CA TYR A 170 20.32 -19.22 12.22
C TYR A 170 19.93 -20.45 11.39
N ASP A 171 20.43 -21.63 11.75
CA ASP A 171 20.15 -22.88 11.02
C ASP A 171 18.67 -23.25 11.02
N LEU A 172 17.94 -22.95 12.12
CA LEU A 172 16.50 -23.16 12.21
C LEU A 172 15.71 -22.39 11.14
N TYR A 173 16.14 -21.18 10.80
CA TYR A 173 15.42 -20.29 9.88
C TYR A 173 16.12 -20.09 8.53
N LYS A 174 17.35 -20.59 8.35
CA LYS A 174 18.21 -20.33 7.17
C LYS A 174 17.48 -20.58 5.86
N THR A 175 16.90 -21.77 5.67
CA THR A 175 16.20 -22.12 4.42
C THR A 175 15.01 -21.20 4.16
N LYS A 176 14.27 -20.81 5.20
CA LYS A 176 13.14 -19.89 5.10
C LYS A 176 13.57 -18.45 4.83
N TYR A 177 14.70 -18.05 5.39
CA TYR A 177 15.31 -16.76 5.12
C TYR A 177 15.82 -16.67 3.68
N GLU A 178 16.47 -17.71 3.17
CA GLU A 178 16.88 -17.79 1.76
C GLU A 178 15.67 -17.74 0.81
N GLU A 179 14.57 -18.42 1.14
CA GLU A 179 13.30 -18.34 0.40
C GLU A 179 12.74 -16.91 0.41
N PHE A 180 12.70 -16.25 1.57
CA PHE A 180 12.19 -14.89 1.73
C PHE A 180 13.06 -13.85 0.99
N ILE A 181 14.38 -13.94 1.08
CA ILE A 181 15.26 -13.01 0.36
C ILE A 181 15.08 -13.18 -1.16
N ARG A 182 14.91 -14.42 -1.64
CA ARG A 182 14.76 -14.71 -3.07
C ARG A 182 13.41 -14.29 -3.65
N PHE A 183 12.32 -14.52 -2.92
CA PHE A 183 10.95 -14.34 -3.44
C PHE A 183 10.15 -13.23 -2.76
N GLY A 184 10.66 -12.66 -1.68
CA GLY A 184 10.02 -11.56 -1.01
C GLY A 184 8.88 -11.93 -0.07
N GLY A 185 8.11 -10.90 0.29
CA GLY A 185 7.03 -10.93 1.26
C GLY A 185 5.64 -10.70 0.67
N PHE A 186 5.44 -10.67 -0.64
CA PHE A 186 4.08 -10.54 -1.19
C PHE A 186 3.22 -11.74 -0.78
N PRO A 187 2.04 -11.54 -0.15
CA PRO A 187 1.24 -12.65 0.37
C PRO A 187 0.96 -13.77 -0.64
N GLU A 188 0.57 -13.43 -1.88
CA GLU A 188 0.31 -14.41 -2.94
C GLU A 188 1.56 -15.21 -3.34
N VAL A 189 2.72 -14.55 -3.39
CA VAL A 189 4.01 -15.19 -3.70
C VAL A 189 4.45 -16.09 -2.55
N VAL A 190 4.21 -15.67 -1.31
CA VAL A 190 4.52 -16.47 -0.13
C VAL A 190 3.68 -17.73 -0.08
N LEU A 191 2.40 -17.65 -0.46
CA LEU A 191 1.47 -18.79 -0.45
C LEU A 191 1.63 -19.73 -1.64
N ALA A 192 2.33 -19.33 -2.71
CA ALA A 192 2.58 -20.19 -3.86
C ALA A 192 3.44 -21.42 -3.52
N ASP A 193 3.12 -22.55 -4.14
CA ASP A 193 3.67 -23.87 -3.82
C ASP A 193 5.10 -24.07 -4.34
N ASN A 194 5.38 -23.61 -5.56
CA ASN A 194 6.65 -23.83 -6.24
C ASN A 194 7.33 -22.53 -6.70
N ALA A 195 8.61 -22.64 -7.05
CA ALA A 195 9.44 -21.49 -7.44
C ALA A 195 9.01 -20.83 -8.76
N ASP A 196 8.43 -21.59 -9.68
CA ASP A 196 8.02 -21.08 -10.99
C ASP A 196 6.79 -20.18 -10.85
N ASP A 197 5.80 -20.62 -10.08
CA ASP A 197 4.60 -19.82 -9.76
C ASP A 197 4.97 -18.55 -8.99
N LYS A 198 5.89 -18.65 -8.03
CA LYS A 198 6.42 -17.47 -7.31
C LYS A 198 7.03 -16.44 -8.27
N THR A 199 7.83 -16.92 -9.22
CA THR A 199 8.47 -16.08 -10.23
C THR A 199 7.43 -15.46 -11.16
N ALA A 200 6.40 -16.22 -11.57
CA ALA A 200 5.30 -15.73 -12.39
C ALA A 200 4.51 -14.62 -11.67
N TYR A 201 4.14 -14.84 -10.41
CA TYR A 201 3.43 -13.83 -9.60
C TYR A 201 4.25 -12.55 -9.42
N LEU A 202 5.55 -12.65 -9.16
CA LEU A 202 6.43 -11.47 -9.07
C LEU A 202 6.48 -10.68 -10.38
N LYS A 203 6.53 -11.37 -11.54
CA LYS A 203 6.46 -10.72 -12.85
C LYS A 203 5.11 -10.02 -13.05
N ASP A 204 4.00 -10.65 -12.67
CA ASP A 204 2.67 -10.08 -12.78
C ASP A 204 2.50 -8.84 -11.90
N ILE A 205 3.03 -8.87 -10.67
CA ILE A 205 3.08 -7.72 -9.77
C ILE A 205 3.83 -6.57 -10.46
N LEU A 206 5.04 -6.83 -10.97
CA LEU A 206 5.87 -5.81 -11.60
C LEU A 206 5.21 -5.21 -12.84
N ASN A 207 4.66 -6.04 -13.72
CA ASN A 207 3.96 -5.60 -14.94
C ASN A 207 2.74 -4.73 -14.59
N SER A 208 1.92 -5.17 -13.62
CA SER A 208 0.76 -4.41 -13.15
C SER A 208 1.17 -3.03 -12.60
N HIS A 209 2.32 -2.95 -11.92
CA HIS A 209 2.87 -1.68 -11.44
C HIS A 209 3.25 -0.75 -12.59
N ILE A 210 4.01 -1.25 -13.56
CA ILE A 210 4.47 -0.46 -14.71
C ILE A 210 3.27 0.06 -15.51
N GLU A 211 2.30 -0.79 -15.82
CA GLU A 211 1.11 -0.38 -16.60
C GLU A 211 0.36 0.77 -15.93
N LEU A 212 0.21 0.72 -14.61
CA LEU A 212 -0.50 1.75 -13.86
C LEU A 212 0.33 3.03 -13.74
N ASP A 213 1.63 2.93 -13.55
CA ASP A 213 2.51 4.08 -13.44
C ASP A 213 2.66 4.80 -14.79
N VAL A 214 2.68 4.06 -15.90
CA VAL A 214 2.60 4.61 -17.26
C VAL A 214 1.28 5.35 -17.49
N LYS A 215 0.15 4.77 -17.06
CA LYS A 215 -1.17 5.45 -17.13
C LYS A 215 -1.17 6.76 -16.32
N LEU A 216 -0.50 6.78 -15.16
CA LEU A 216 -0.40 7.98 -14.32
C LEU A 216 0.45 9.08 -14.95
N LEU A 217 1.50 8.71 -15.68
CA LEU A 217 2.35 9.65 -16.42
C LEU A 217 1.66 10.23 -17.66
N GLY A 218 0.59 9.61 -18.14
CA GLY A 218 -0.19 10.09 -19.30
C GLY A 218 0.54 9.95 -20.64
N ASP A 219 1.64 9.19 -20.69
CA ASP A 219 2.47 9.01 -21.87
C ASP A 219 2.85 7.54 -22.08
N VAL A 220 2.24 6.93 -23.10
CA VAL A 220 2.44 5.51 -23.46
C VAL A 220 3.88 5.23 -23.90
N SER A 221 4.58 6.22 -24.48
CA SER A 221 5.96 6.06 -24.95
C SER A 221 6.98 5.90 -23.81
N SER A 222 6.56 6.14 -22.57
CA SER A 222 7.39 6.11 -21.38
C SER A 222 7.49 4.73 -20.71
N SER A 223 6.74 3.72 -21.17
CA SER A 223 6.71 2.37 -20.55
C SER A 223 8.06 1.66 -20.57
N ASP A 224 8.72 1.58 -21.73
CA ASP A 224 10.03 0.93 -21.88
C ASP A 224 11.11 1.64 -21.03
N VAL A 225 11.08 2.97 -21.00
CA VAL A 225 12.00 3.78 -20.19
C VAL A 225 11.79 3.52 -18.70
N LEU A 226 10.53 3.45 -18.23
CA LEU A 226 10.21 3.18 -16.84
C LEU A 226 10.63 1.76 -16.43
N TYR A 227 10.37 0.77 -17.29
CA TYR A 227 10.81 -0.61 -17.06
C TYR A 227 12.34 -0.70 -16.95
N LYS A 228 13.07 -0.10 -17.89
CA LYS A 228 14.54 -0.03 -17.86
C LYS A 228 15.05 0.71 -16.62
N LEU A 229 14.38 1.78 -16.20
CA LEU A 229 14.71 2.48 -14.97
C LEU A 229 14.58 1.54 -13.76
N ILE A 230 13.47 0.81 -13.63
CA ILE A 230 13.26 -0.13 -12.52
C ILE A 230 14.38 -1.18 -12.48
N LEU A 231 14.73 -1.79 -13.63
CA LEU A 231 15.83 -2.75 -13.71
C LEU A 231 17.20 -2.15 -13.33
N LEU A 232 17.46 -0.90 -13.74
CA LEU A 232 18.67 -0.19 -13.34
C LEU A 232 18.68 0.09 -11.83
N LEU A 233 17.54 0.40 -11.23
CA LEU A 233 17.43 0.68 -9.81
C LEU A 233 17.59 -0.59 -8.97
N ALA A 234 17.04 -1.74 -9.41
CA ALA A 234 17.15 -3.02 -8.72
C ALA A 234 18.63 -3.41 -8.49
N ASN A 235 19.46 -3.24 -9.52
CA ASN A 235 20.91 -3.46 -9.45
C ASN A 235 21.69 -2.41 -8.63
N ARG A 236 21.03 -1.37 -8.11
CA ARG A 236 21.64 -0.25 -7.38
C ARG A 236 21.07 -0.06 -5.97
N VAL A 237 20.36 -1.06 -5.45
CA VAL A 237 19.86 -1.01 -4.07
C VAL A 237 21.01 -0.76 -3.08
N GLY A 238 20.77 0.15 -2.14
CA GLY A 238 21.75 0.59 -1.14
C GLY A 238 22.87 1.49 -1.66
N SER A 239 22.95 1.73 -2.98
CA SER A 239 23.93 2.63 -3.59
C SER A 239 23.43 4.07 -3.64
N LYS A 240 24.35 5.03 -3.67
CA LYS A 240 24.02 6.45 -3.86
C LYS A 240 23.54 6.70 -5.28
N MET A 241 22.46 7.46 -5.44
CA MET A 241 21.90 7.74 -6.76
C MET A 241 22.64 8.86 -7.50
N ASP A 242 23.05 8.55 -8.73
CA ASP A 242 23.48 9.55 -9.71
C ASP A 242 22.42 9.67 -10.81
N TYR A 243 21.53 10.64 -10.65
CA TYR A 243 20.45 10.93 -11.59
C TYR A 243 20.95 11.28 -12.99
N SER A 244 22.12 11.91 -13.11
CA SER A 244 22.69 12.27 -14.42
C SER A 244 23.18 11.02 -15.16
N LYS A 245 23.88 10.13 -14.45
CA LYS A 245 24.32 8.84 -15.03
C LYS A 245 23.14 7.96 -15.43
N ILE A 246 22.09 7.89 -14.60
CA ILE A 246 20.87 7.16 -14.93
C ILE A 246 20.19 7.76 -16.17
N GLY A 247 20.08 9.09 -16.23
CA GLY A 247 19.49 9.79 -17.38
C GLY A 247 20.21 9.50 -18.68
N ASN A 248 21.55 9.53 -18.67
CA ASN A 248 22.37 9.20 -19.84
C ASN A 248 22.16 7.76 -20.33
N LEU A 249 22.04 6.78 -19.42
CA LEU A 249 21.79 5.39 -19.78
C LEU A 249 20.40 5.16 -20.38
N LEU A 250 19.42 5.96 -19.97
CA LEU A 250 18.02 5.85 -20.38
C LEU A 250 17.64 6.80 -21.53
N GLY A 251 18.54 7.69 -21.95
CA GLY A 251 18.26 8.71 -22.96
C GLY A 251 17.26 9.78 -22.50
N ILE A 252 17.14 10.02 -21.19
CA ILE A 252 16.22 11.03 -20.62
C ILE A 252 17.00 12.04 -19.76
N ASN A 253 16.45 13.25 -19.64
CA ASN A 253 17.08 14.28 -18.83
C ASN A 253 16.98 13.96 -17.31
N ARG A 254 17.85 14.61 -16.52
CA ARG A 254 17.92 14.42 -15.06
C ARG A 254 16.62 14.72 -14.32
N LEU A 255 15.82 15.69 -14.80
CA LEU A 255 14.55 16.06 -14.17
C LEU A 255 13.52 14.93 -14.34
N LYS A 256 13.41 14.38 -15.55
CA LYS A 256 12.52 13.25 -15.86
C LYS A 256 12.88 12.00 -15.05
N VAL A 257 14.17 11.73 -14.82
CA VAL A 257 14.60 10.64 -13.91
C VAL A 257 14.10 10.88 -12.48
N LYS A 258 14.21 12.11 -11.98
CA LYS A 258 13.72 12.45 -10.63
C LYS A 258 12.21 12.32 -10.53
N GLU A 259 11.47 12.76 -11.54
CA GLU A 259 10.01 12.60 -11.62
C GLU A 259 9.61 11.12 -11.56
N TYR A 260 10.32 10.25 -12.29
CA TYR A 260 10.04 8.81 -12.26
C TYR A 260 10.40 8.18 -10.92
N ILE A 261 11.54 8.53 -10.32
CA ILE A 261 11.90 8.03 -8.99
C ILE A 261 10.87 8.49 -7.95
N LEU A 262 10.43 9.75 -8.05
CA LEU A 262 9.39 10.28 -7.19
C LEU A 262 8.07 9.50 -7.37
N LEU A 263 7.67 9.21 -8.61
CA LEU A 263 6.51 8.37 -8.92
C LEU A 263 6.63 6.97 -8.32
N LEU A 264 7.78 6.30 -8.46
CA LEU A 264 8.01 4.96 -7.92
C LEU A 264 8.02 4.92 -6.38
N GLU A 265 8.54 5.97 -5.74
CA GLU A 265 8.49 6.12 -4.28
C GLU A 265 7.05 6.33 -3.80
N TYR A 266 6.32 7.16 -4.53
CA TYR A 266 4.91 7.42 -4.35
C TYR A 266 4.01 6.21 -4.53
N THR A 267 4.36 5.31 -5.46
CA THR A 267 3.61 4.08 -5.67
C THR A 267 4.02 2.97 -4.69
N TYR A 268 4.93 3.28 -3.75
CA TYR A 268 5.53 2.40 -2.75
C TYR A 268 6.43 1.32 -3.34
N LEU A 269 6.79 1.37 -4.63
CA LEU A 269 7.66 0.36 -5.24
C LEU A 269 9.08 0.47 -4.66
N ILE A 270 9.53 1.70 -4.43
CA ILE A 270 10.82 2.01 -3.84
C ILE A 270 10.67 2.95 -2.65
N LYS A 271 11.76 3.10 -1.89
CA LYS A 271 11.93 4.12 -0.87
C LYS A 271 13.32 4.74 -0.99
N THR A 272 13.39 6.05 -0.87
CA THR A 272 14.65 6.78 -0.83
C THR A 272 15.04 7.08 0.62
N ILE A 273 16.31 6.85 0.96
CA ILE A 273 16.85 7.17 2.28
C ILE A 273 17.81 8.33 2.12
N LYS A 274 17.46 9.45 2.76
CA LYS A 274 18.31 10.63 2.82
C LYS A 274 19.57 10.36 3.64
N PRO A 275 20.71 10.95 3.26
CA PRO A 275 21.96 10.77 3.98
C PRO A 275 21.93 11.51 5.31
N PHE A 276 22.28 10.82 6.40
CA PHE A 276 22.49 11.47 7.68
C PHE A 276 23.68 12.43 7.61
N ALA A 277 23.42 13.74 7.77
CA ALA A 277 24.43 14.78 7.69
C ALA A 277 24.24 15.83 8.79
N LYS A 278 25.34 16.44 9.25
CA LYS A 278 25.26 17.61 10.13
C LYS A 278 24.79 18.82 9.29
N GLY A 279 23.52 19.17 9.44
CA GLY A 279 22.88 20.34 8.81
C GLY A 279 21.87 19.95 7.72
N ILE A 280 20.70 20.59 7.75
CA ILE A 280 19.55 20.34 6.87
C ILE A 280 19.93 20.50 5.40
N ASP A 281 20.69 21.53 5.04
CA ASP A 281 21.11 21.77 3.65
C ASP A 281 21.93 20.62 3.08
N LYS A 282 22.81 20.02 3.89
CA LYS A 282 23.64 18.87 3.48
C LYS A 282 22.83 17.59 3.37
N GLU A 283 21.82 17.42 4.22
CA GLU A 283 20.91 16.28 4.16
C GLU A 283 19.98 16.36 2.93
N ILE A 284 19.58 17.57 2.52
CA ILE A 284 18.78 17.81 1.32
C ILE A 284 19.61 17.66 0.04
N THR A 285 20.85 18.15 0.02
CA THR A 285 21.67 18.24 -1.21
C THR A 285 22.43 16.96 -1.55
N LYS A 286 22.77 16.13 -0.56
CA LYS A 286 23.54 14.90 -0.79
C LYS A 286 22.66 13.80 -1.40
N GLN A 287 23.30 12.92 -2.17
CA GLN A 287 22.66 11.80 -2.84
C GLN A 287 22.00 10.83 -1.84
N SER A 288 20.73 10.53 -2.04
CA SER A 288 20.00 9.50 -1.31
C SER A 288 20.35 8.10 -1.82
N LYS A 289 20.09 7.10 -0.96
CA LYS A 289 20.11 5.69 -1.32
C LYS A 289 18.71 5.23 -1.71
N ILE A 290 18.62 4.20 -2.56
CA ILE A 290 17.35 3.58 -2.94
C ILE A 290 17.24 2.17 -2.38
N TYR A 291 16.02 1.79 -2.02
CA TYR A 291 15.64 0.44 -1.63
C TYR A 291 14.30 0.10 -2.28
N PHE A 292 14.12 -1.15 -2.71
CA PHE A 292 12.80 -1.64 -3.10
C PHE A 292 12.00 -1.98 -1.85
N ALA A 293 10.67 -1.90 -1.94
CA ALA A 293 9.79 -2.27 -0.84
C ALA A 293 9.81 -3.77 -0.53
N ASP A 294 10.31 -4.58 -1.46
CA ASP A 294 10.34 -6.03 -1.35
C ASP A 294 11.56 -6.61 -2.08
N THR A 295 12.19 -7.64 -1.53
CA THR A 295 13.38 -8.28 -2.12
C THR A 295 13.07 -9.18 -3.30
N GLY A 296 11.83 -9.68 -3.42
CA GLY A 296 11.40 -10.46 -4.59
C GLY A 296 11.34 -9.65 -5.89
N LEU A 297 11.47 -8.33 -5.80
CA LEU A 297 11.53 -7.42 -6.96
C LEU A 297 12.97 -7.16 -7.45
N LEU A 298 13.98 -7.81 -6.84
CA LEU A 298 15.40 -7.63 -7.15
C LEU A 298 15.93 -8.68 -8.12
#